data_AF-A0A2D4GAB7-F1
#
_entry.id   AF-A0A2D4GAB7-F1
#
_cell.length_a   1.000
_cell.length_b   1.000
_cell.length_c   1.000
_cell.angle_alpha   90.00
_cell.angle_beta   90.00
_cell.angle_gamma   90.00
#
_symmetry.space_group_name_H-M   'P 1'
#
loop_
_entity.id
_entity.type
_entity.pdbx_description
1 polymer ?
#
loop_
_entity_poly.entity_id
_entity_poly.type
_entity_poly.pdbx_seq_one_letter_code
_entity_poly.pdbx_strand_id
1 'polypeptide(L)'
;SKIPPMGLDCLSQVTVFLKGVTIPNSGADTLGRRLASELLLGLAAQRGSLRYLLEWIEMALSASAVVYTMEKNKLLPSSEGMITFDCFMTILMQMRRSLGSSADRSQWREPTRSSEGLCSLYEAALCLFEEVCRMASDYSRTCASPDSIQAGETPIVSETCEVYVWGSNSSHQLVEGTQE
;
A
#
# COMPACT_ATOMS: atom_id res chain seq x y z
N SER A 1 -6.00 -20.37 -5.36
CA SER A 1 -7.20 -20.37 -6.23
C SER A 1 -7.40 -18.99 -6.84
N LYS A 2 -7.70 -18.90 -8.14
CA LYS A 2 -8.02 -17.62 -8.81
C LYS A 2 -9.50 -17.29 -8.57
N ILE A 3 -9.82 -16.03 -8.27
CA ILE A 3 -11.20 -15.55 -8.09
C ILE A 3 -11.95 -15.71 -9.43
N PRO A 4 -13.18 -16.26 -9.45
CA PRO A 4 -13.95 -16.40 -10.68
C PRO A 4 -14.34 -15.02 -11.26
N PRO A 5 -14.58 -14.90 -12.59
CA PRO A 5 -14.93 -13.61 -13.23
C PRO A 5 -16.07 -12.87 -12.54
N MET A 6 -17.16 -13.57 -12.18
CA MET A 6 -18.29 -12.98 -11.44
C MET A 6 -17.87 -12.40 -10.08
N GLY A 7 -16.89 -13.00 -9.41
CA GLY A 7 -16.34 -12.47 -8.16
C GLY A 7 -15.54 -11.19 -8.37
N LEU A 8 -14.83 -11.07 -9.49
CA LEU A 8 -14.13 -9.84 -9.86
C LEU A 8 -15.10 -8.71 -10.19
N ASP A 9 -16.18 -9.01 -10.91
CA ASP A 9 -17.24 -8.03 -11.22
C ASP A 9 -17.94 -7.54 -9.97
N CYS A 10 -18.27 -8.45 -9.05
CA CYS A 10 -18.84 -8.11 -7.75
C CYS A 10 -17.91 -7.20 -6.94
N LEU A 11 -16.62 -7.55 -6.85
CA LEU A 11 -15.63 -6.69 -6.18
C LEU A 11 -15.53 -5.32 -6.83
N SER A 12 -15.61 -5.23 -8.16
CA SER A 12 -15.62 -3.95 -8.88
C SER A 12 -16.84 -3.11 -8.50
N GLN A 13 -18.03 -3.70 -8.48
CA GLN A 13 -19.26 -3.01 -8.09
C GLN A 13 -19.22 -2.53 -6.64
N VAL A 14 -18.73 -3.38 -5.73
CA VAL A 14 -18.54 -3.04 -4.31
C VAL A 14 -17.54 -1.88 -4.18
N THR A 15 -16.43 -1.89 -4.92
CA THR A 15 -15.46 -0.77 -4.94
C THR A 15 -16.12 0.53 -5.39
N VAL A 16 -16.90 0.51 -6.48
CA VAL A 16 -17.59 1.71 -6.98
C VAL A 16 -18.60 2.24 -5.96
N PHE A 17 -19.38 1.35 -5.35
CA PHE A 17 -20.34 1.71 -4.30
C PHE A 17 -19.64 2.36 -3.10
N LEU A 18 -18.61 1.72 -2.56
CA LEU A 18 -17.87 2.25 -1.40
C LEU A 18 -17.25 3.61 -1.69
N LYS A 19 -16.63 3.80 -2.88
CA LYS A 19 -16.12 5.11 -3.31
C LYS A 19 -17.22 6.17 -3.32
N GLY A 20 -18.41 5.82 -3.81
CA GLY A 20 -19.57 6.72 -3.79
C GLY A 20 -20.00 7.10 -2.37
N VAL A 21 -19.97 6.15 -1.43
CA VAL A 21 -20.33 6.37 -0.02
C VAL A 21 -19.32 7.29 0.67
N THR A 22 -18.02 7.14 0.42
CA THR A 22 -16.97 7.91 1.13
C THR A 22 -17.01 9.43 0.90
N ILE A 23 -17.76 9.89 -0.09
CA ILE A 23 -17.90 11.32 -0.41
C ILE A 23 -18.75 12.01 0.69
N PRO A 24 -18.33 13.15 1.27
CA PRO A 24 -19.05 13.86 2.35
C PRO A 24 -20.54 14.12 2.09
N ASN A 25 -20.92 14.26 0.83
CA ASN A 25 -22.26 14.58 0.34
C ASN A 25 -22.98 13.37 -0.31
N SER A 26 -22.59 12.15 0.04
CA SER A 26 -23.19 10.89 -0.46
C SER A 26 -24.56 10.55 0.15
N GLY A 27 -24.98 11.28 1.19
CA GLY A 27 -26.17 10.97 1.99
C GLY A 27 -25.94 9.92 3.09
N ALA A 28 -24.77 9.27 3.13
CA ALA A 28 -24.36 8.47 4.27
C ALA A 28 -23.96 9.36 5.45
N ASP A 29 -24.09 8.87 6.67
CA ASP A 29 -23.64 9.54 7.89
C ASP A 29 -22.11 9.43 8.08
N THR A 30 -21.56 10.18 9.05
CA THR A 30 -20.10 10.23 9.27
C THR A 30 -19.51 8.85 9.57
N LEU A 31 -20.23 8.01 10.33
CA LEU A 31 -19.80 6.65 10.64
C LEU A 31 -19.82 5.77 9.38
N GLY A 32 -20.88 5.82 8.57
CA GLY A 32 -20.98 5.06 7.32
C GLY A 32 -19.88 5.41 6.34
N ARG A 33 -19.54 6.70 6.21
CA ARG A 33 -18.42 7.15 5.36
C ARG A 33 -17.07 6.63 5.86
N ARG A 34 -16.83 6.69 7.17
CA ARG A 34 -15.62 6.14 7.79
C ARG A 34 -15.49 4.64 7.53
N LEU A 35 -16.53 3.88 7.83
CA LEU A 35 -16.54 2.43 7.62
C LEU A 35 -16.36 2.08 6.15
N ALA A 36 -16.94 2.86 5.22
CA ALA A 36 -16.72 2.66 3.80
C ALA A 36 -15.25 2.87 3.40
N SER A 37 -14.57 3.89 3.95
CA SER A 37 -13.14 4.10 3.74
C SER A 37 -12.29 2.93 4.27
N GLU A 38 -12.63 2.40 5.45
CA GLU A 38 -11.94 1.27 6.07
C GLU A 38 -12.12 -0.04 5.28
N LEU A 39 -13.37 -0.34 4.90
CA LEU A 39 -13.68 -1.50 4.07
C LEU A 39 -12.97 -1.42 2.72
N LEU A 40 -12.94 -0.24 2.10
CA LEU A 40 -12.24 -0.07 0.83
C LEU A 40 -10.72 -0.26 0.99
N LEU A 41 -10.12 0.20 2.09
CA LEU A 41 -8.69 -0.02 2.38
C LEU A 41 -8.39 -1.51 2.57
N GLY A 42 -9.22 -2.19 3.36
CA GLY A 42 -9.10 -3.63 3.60
C GLY A 42 -9.21 -4.45 2.30
N LEU A 43 -10.18 -4.11 1.45
CA LEU A 43 -10.34 -4.73 0.13
C LEU A 43 -9.12 -4.47 -0.76
N ALA A 44 -8.60 -3.24 -0.79
CA ALA A 44 -7.42 -2.89 -1.58
C ALA A 44 -6.19 -3.70 -1.14
N ALA A 45 -5.95 -3.80 0.17
CA ALA A 45 -4.85 -4.57 0.73
C ALA A 45 -4.96 -6.08 0.41
N GLN A 46 -6.16 -6.65 0.49
CA GLN A 46 -6.39 -8.07 0.23
C GLN A 46 -6.27 -8.45 -1.26
N ARG A 47 -6.58 -7.54 -2.19
CA ARG A 47 -6.46 -7.81 -3.63
C ARG A 47 -5.02 -7.94 -4.12
N GLY A 48 -4.03 -7.52 -3.32
CA GLY A 48 -2.61 -7.78 -3.56
C GLY A 48 -2.00 -7.09 -4.79
N SER A 49 -2.73 -6.17 -5.43
CA SER A 49 -2.22 -5.36 -6.54
C SER A 49 -2.10 -3.90 -6.12
N LEU A 50 -0.95 -3.30 -6.44
CA LEU A 50 -0.65 -1.90 -6.18
C LEU A 50 -1.75 -0.95 -6.69
N ARG A 51 -2.36 -1.28 -7.84
CA ARG A 51 -3.42 -0.46 -8.43
C ARG A 51 -4.54 -0.15 -7.43
N TYR A 52 -4.98 -1.13 -6.64
CA TYR A 52 -6.10 -0.95 -5.72
C TYR A 52 -5.73 -0.08 -4.51
N LEU A 53 -4.47 -0.15 -4.07
CA LEU A 53 -3.96 0.75 -3.02
C LEU A 53 -3.90 2.19 -3.53
N LEU A 54 -3.42 2.41 -4.76
CA LEU A 54 -3.41 3.73 -5.39
C LEU A 54 -4.82 4.28 -5.59
N GLU A 55 -5.78 3.45 -6.00
CA GLU A 55 -7.20 3.83 -6.09
C GLU A 55 -7.78 4.25 -4.73
N TRP A 56 -7.36 3.60 -3.63
CA TRP A 56 -7.75 4.00 -2.29
C TRP A 56 -7.11 5.33 -1.86
N ILE A 57 -5.82 5.53 -2.14
CA ILE A 57 -5.10 6.79 -1.87
C ILE A 57 -5.76 7.95 -2.61
N GLU A 58 -6.06 7.78 -3.90
CA GLU A 58 -6.77 8.78 -4.71
C GLU A 58 -8.14 9.12 -4.10
N MET A 59 -8.91 8.10 -3.70
CA MET A 59 -10.20 8.29 -3.04
C MET A 59 -10.04 9.09 -1.74
N ALA A 60 -9.10 8.68 -0.87
CA ALA A 60 -8.90 9.29 0.44
C ALA A 60 -8.48 10.77 0.33
N LEU A 61 -7.59 11.09 -0.61
CA LEU A 61 -7.18 12.47 -0.91
C LEU A 61 -8.35 13.29 -1.47
N SER A 62 -9.12 12.72 -2.40
CA SER A 62 -10.29 13.39 -2.98
C SER A 62 -11.35 13.71 -1.92
N ALA A 63 -11.67 12.76 -1.05
CA ALA A 63 -12.58 12.95 0.06
C ALA A 63 -12.06 14.03 1.03
N SER A 64 -10.78 13.99 1.36
CA SER A 64 -10.15 14.97 2.25
C SER A 64 -10.19 16.39 1.68
N ALA A 65 -9.99 16.56 0.37
CA ALA A 65 -10.09 17.86 -0.29
C ALA A 65 -11.51 18.44 -0.18
N VAL A 66 -12.54 17.61 -0.36
CA VAL A 66 -13.94 18.04 -0.19
C VAL A 66 -14.20 18.47 1.25
N VAL A 67 -13.79 17.66 2.24
CA VAL A 67 -13.93 18.00 3.66
C VAL A 67 -13.25 19.33 3.97
N TYR A 68 -12.01 19.54 3.52
CA TYR A 68 -11.27 20.78 3.72
C TYR A 68 -12.03 22.02 3.17
N THR A 69 -12.62 21.90 1.97
CA THR A 69 -13.41 23.00 1.39
C THR A 69 -14.70 23.28 2.17
N MET A 70 -15.34 22.24 2.69
CA MET A 70 -16.58 22.35 3.46
C MET A 70 -16.34 22.87 4.88
N GLU A 71 -15.24 22.46 5.53
CA GLU A 71 -14.79 23.03 6.82
C GLU A 71 -14.48 24.51 6.70
N LYS A 72 -13.77 24.92 5.63
CA LYS A 72 -13.48 26.33 5.34
C LYS A 72 -14.77 27.16 5.22
N ASN A 73 -15.82 26.58 4.66
CA ASN A 73 -17.13 27.21 4.54
C ASN A 73 -18.01 27.07 5.80
N LYS A 74 -17.49 26.47 6.88
CA LYS A 74 -18.20 26.16 8.14
C LYS A 74 -19.47 25.33 7.95
N LEU A 75 -19.51 24.52 6.89
CA LEU A 75 -20.67 23.71 6.53
C LEU A 75 -20.69 22.35 7.23
N LEU A 76 -19.59 21.94 7.87
CA LEU A 76 -19.44 20.62 8.49
C LEU A 76 -18.76 20.67 9.87
N PRO A 77 -19.09 19.71 10.77
CA PRO A 77 -18.36 19.48 12.01
C PRO A 77 -16.98 18.87 11.76
N SER A 78 -16.02 19.14 12.64
CA SER A 78 -14.58 18.78 12.52
C SER A 78 -14.24 17.27 12.63
N SER A 79 -15.21 16.39 12.43
CA SER A 79 -15.06 14.93 12.59
C SER A 79 -15.15 14.17 11.26
N GLU A 80 -15.31 14.91 10.16
CA GLU A 80 -15.36 14.37 8.81
C GLU A 80 -13.97 14.06 8.26
N GLY A 81 -13.90 13.14 7.28
CA GLY A 81 -12.61 12.80 6.65
C GLY A 81 -11.66 12.04 7.58
N MET A 82 -12.20 11.28 8.55
CA MET A 82 -11.44 10.54 9.55
C MET A 82 -11.58 9.03 9.34
N ILE A 83 -10.52 8.27 9.63
CA ILE A 83 -10.46 6.81 9.63
C ILE A 83 -10.03 6.28 11.00
N THR A 84 -10.44 5.07 11.37
CA THR A 84 -9.94 4.42 12.60
C THR A 84 -8.45 4.15 12.51
N PHE A 85 -7.70 4.72 13.45
CA PHE A 85 -6.25 4.66 13.47
C PHE A 85 -5.74 3.22 13.53
N ASP A 86 -6.33 2.39 14.40
CA ASP A 86 -5.90 0.99 14.60
C ASP A 86 -6.17 0.13 13.35
N CYS A 87 -7.27 0.39 12.63
CA CYS A 87 -7.58 -0.27 11.36
C CYS A 87 -6.51 0.05 10.31
N PHE A 88 -6.22 1.34 10.11
CA PHE A 88 -5.19 1.80 9.18
C PHE A 88 -3.81 1.23 9.54
N MET A 89 -3.41 1.33 10.81
CA MET A 89 -2.11 0.86 11.28
C MET A 89 -1.93 -0.65 11.11
N THR A 90 -2.99 -1.44 11.32
CA THR A 90 -2.95 -2.88 11.09
C THR A 90 -2.55 -3.19 9.65
N ILE A 91 -3.16 -2.52 8.67
CA ILE A 91 -2.88 -2.73 7.25
C ILE A 91 -1.47 -2.22 6.88
N LEU A 92 -1.10 -1.03 7.35
CA LEU A 92 0.23 -0.47 7.11
C LEU A 92 1.34 -1.38 7.67
N MET A 93 1.18 -1.88 8.89
CA MET A 93 2.14 -2.80 9.51
C MET A 93 2.20 -4.15 8.78
N GLN A 94 1.08 -4.66 8.26
CA GLN A 94 1.08 -5.87 7.43
C GLN A 94 1.89 -5.67 6.15
N MET A 95 1.71 -4.54 5.46
CA MET A 95 2.50 -4.21 4.27
C MET A 95 4.00 -4.13 4.59
N ARG A 96 4.37 -3.45 5.67
CA ARG A 96 5.77 -3.34 6.12
C ARG A 96 6.42 -4.69 6.42
N ARG A 97 5.67 -5.64 7.00
CA ARG A 97 6.17 -6.99 7.32
C ARG A 97 6.43 -7.83 6.06
N SER A 98 5.66 -7.62 5.00
CA SER A 98 5.72 -8.46 3.79
C SER A 98 7.04 -8.38 3.00
N LEU A 99 7.84 -7.33 3.20
CA LEU A 99 9.12 -7.11 2.51
C LEU A 99 10.37 -7.46 3.33
N GLY A 100 10.23 -7.97 4.55
CA GLY A 100 11.37 -8.31 5.41
C GLY A 100 12.27 -7.11 5.76
N SER A 101 11.82 -5.88 5.48
CA SER A 101 12.62 -4.66 5.64
C SER A 101 12.79 -4.35 7.13
N SER A 102 14.00 -4.58 7.64
CA SER A 102 14.47 -4.12 8.95
C SER A 102 14.96 -2.66 8.88
N ALA A 103 14.39 -1.84 7.99
CA ALA A 103 14.73 -0.42 7.94
C ALA A 103 14.28 0.28 9.22
N ASP A 104 15.13 1.20 9.70
CA ASP A 104 15.00 1.86 10.99
C ASP A 104 13.63 2.55 11.13
N ARG A 105 12.90 2.22 12.20
CA ARG A 105 11.53 2.69 12.47
C ARG A 105 11.48 4.14 12.97
N SER A 106 12.63 4.79 13.10
CA SER A 106 12.80 6.09 13.74
C SER A 106 12.49 7.30 12.84
N GLN A 107 12.41 7.12 11.51
CA GLN A 107 12.29 8.24 10.55
C GLN A 107 10.88 8.46 9.98
N TRP A 108 9.88 7.65 10.37
CA TRP A 108 8.57 7.63 9.71
C TRP A 108 7.62 8.68 10.27
N ARG A 109 6.87 9.32 9.36
CA ARG A 109 5.71 10.12 9.73
C ARG A 109 4.52 9.19 9.95
N GLU A 110 4.22 8.87 11.20
CA GLU A 110 2.95 8.25 11.54
C GLU A 110 1.83 9.30 11.51
N PRO A 111 0.62 8.95 11.04
CA PRO A 111 -0.53 9.83 11.11
C PRO A 111 -0.85 10.15 12.56
N THR A 112 -1.33 11.37 12.82
CA THR A 112 -1.64 11.80 14.18
C THR A 112 -2.86 11.06 14.71
N ARG A 113 -2.73 10.35 15.83
CA ARG A 113 -3.86 9.71 16.53
C ARG A 113 -4.59 10.75 17.38
N SER A 114 -5.86 10.98 17.08
CA SER A 114 -6.76 11.81 17.88
C SER A 114 -7.14 11.13 19.19
N SER A 115 -7.71 11.90 20.13
CA SER A 115 -8.24 11.37 21.40
C SER A 115 -9.31 10.28 21.22
N GLU A 116 -10.03 10.31 20.09
CA GLU A 116 -11.06 9.34 19.73
C GLU A 116 -10.50 8.08 19.03
N GLY A 117 -9.17 7.96 18.92
CA GLY A 117 -8.53 6.83 18.24
C GLY A 117 -8.65 6.86 16.72
N LEU A 118 -8.74 8.07 16.14
CA LEU A 118 -8.90 8.29 14.71
C LEU A 118 -7.68 9.02 14.14
N CYS A 119 -7.46 8.92 12.84
CA CYS A 119 -6.56 9.82 12.12
C CYS A 119 -7.24 10.36 10.85
N SER A 120 -6.69 11.44 10.31
CA SER A 120 -7.23 12.01 9.07
C SER A 120 -6.96 11.10 7.87
N LEU A 121 -7.93 11.02 6.95
CA LEU A 121 -7.76 10.32 5.67
C LEU A 121 -6.59 10.91 4.87
N TYR A 122 -6.35 12.21 5.00
CA TYR A 122 -5.21 12.89 4.39
C TYR A 122 -3.86 12.35 4.89
N GLU A 123 -3.63 12.34 6.20
CA GLU A 123 -2.39 11.82 6.76
C GLU A 123 -2.24 10.33 6.50
N ALA A 124 -3.32 9.55 6.60
CA ALA A 124 -3.32 8.12 6.29
C ALA A 124 -2.92 7.86 4.82
N ALA A 125 -3.47 8.63 3.88
CA ALA A 125 -3.15 8.53 2.46
C ALA A 125 -1.68 8.89 2.17
N LEU A 126 -1.16 9.96 2.77
CA LEU A 126 0.25 10.33 2.63
C LEU A 126 1.19 9.29 3.22
N CYS A 127 0.90 8.80 4.43
CA CYS A 127 1.68 7.77 5.10
C CYS A 127 1.73 6.48 4.26
N LEU A 128 0.60 6.09 3.66
CA LEU A 128 0.53 4.92 2.78
C LEU A 128 1.27 5.15 1.45
N PHE A 129 1.17 6.35 0.87
CA PHE A 129 1.87 6.69 -0.37
C PHE A 129 3.39 6.72 -0.20
N GLU A 130 3.88 7.31 0.90
CA GLU A 130 5.30 7.28 1.27
C GLU A 130 5.81 5.83 1.41
N GLU A 131 5.02 4.97 2.07
CA GLU A 131 5.35 3.55 2.21
C GLU A 131 5.44 2.87 0.84
N VAL A 132 4.44 3.07 -0.05
CA VAL A 132 4.46 2.52 -1.41
C VAL A 132 5.69 2.99 -2.20
N CYS A 133 6.02 4.29 -2.17
CA CYS A 133 7.19 4.85 -2.85
C CYS A 133 8.50 4.23 -2.35
N ARG A 134 8.60 3.98 -1.04
CA ARG A 134 9.73 3.26 -0.48
C ARG A 134 9.80 1.84 -0.98
N MET A 135 8.69 1.09 -0.92
CA MET A 135 8.66 -0.30 -1.39
C MET A 135 9.13 -0.39 -2.85
N ALA A 136 8.73 0.56 -3.70
CA ALA A 136 9.20 0.67 -5.06
C ALA A 136 10.72 0.98 -5.16
N SER A 137 11.24 1.83 -4.26
CA SER A 137 12.66 2.19 -4.21
C SER A 137 13.53 1.02 -3.76
N ASP A 138 13.10 0.29 -2.72
CA ASP A 138 13.76 -0.92 -2.22
C ASP A 138 13.78 -2.02 -3.29
N TYR A 139 12.65 -2.20 -4.00
CA TYR A 139 12.57 -3.11 -5.13
C TYR A 139 13.53 -2.73 -6.26
N SER A 140 13.64 -1.43 -6.58
CA SER A 140 14.57 -0.94 -7.60
C SER A 140 16.03 -1.20 -7.22
N ARG A 141 16.40 -1.03 -5.94
CA ARG A 141 17.77 -1.30 -5.45
C ARG A 141 18.14 -2.78 -5.46
N THR A 142 17.18 -3.66 -5.16
CA THR A 142 17.40 -5.11 -5.11
C THR A 142 17.32 -5.78 -6.49
N CYS A 143 16.68 -5.14 -7.47
CA CYS A 143 16.52 -5.66 -8.84
C CYS A 143 17.45 -4.99 -9.87
N ALA A 144 18.24 -3.98 -9.49
CA ALA A 144 19.22 -3.37 -10.38
C ALA A 144 20.42 -4.32 -10.60
N SER A 145 20.77 -4.51 -11.88
CA SER A 145 21.98 -5.24 -12.31
C SER A 145 23.22 -4.72 -11.58
N PRO A 146 24.19 -5.59 -11.22
CA PRO A 146 25.43 -5.17 -10.54
C PRO A 146 26.30 -4.16 -11.32
N ASP A 147 25.99 -3.87 -12.59
CA ASP A 147 26.75 -2.94 -13.43
C ASP A 147 26.62 -1.45 -13.04
N SER A 148 25.73 -1.09 -12.11
CA SER A 148 25.54 0.30 -11.67
C SER A 148 26.12 0.63 -10.28
N ILE A 149 26.96 -0.23 -9.71
CA ILE A 149 27.60 0.06 -8.41
C ILE A 149 28.79 1.01 -8.64
N GLN A 150 28.58 2.30 -8.38
CA GLN A 150 29.68 3.19 -8.03
C GLN A 150 30.35 2.68 -6.75
N ALA A 151 31.68 2.59 -6.79
CA ALA A 151 32.51 2.05 -5.73
C ALA A 151 32.19 2.66 -4.35
N GLY A 152 31.73 1.83 -3.41
CA GLY A 152 31.68 2.22 -1.99
C GLY A 152 30.73 1.43 -1.10
N GLU A 153 29.63 0.89 -1.62
CA GLU A 153 28.66 0.15 -0.80
C GLU A 153 28.62 -1.32 -1.18
N THR A 154 28.84 -2.20 -0.18
CA THR A 154 28.71 -3.65 -0.33
C THR A 154 27.27 -3.99 -0.74
N PRO A 155 27.04 -4.58 -1.92
CA PRO A 155 25.70 -4.97 -2.33
C PRO A 155 25.21 -6.07 -1.39
N ILE A 156 24.13 -5.78 -0.66
CA ILE A 156 23.38 -6.81 0.05
C ILE A 156 22.57 -7.54 -1.03
N VAL A 157 23.23 -8.44 -1.75
CA VAL A 157 22.55 -9.45 -2.56
C VAL A 157 21.76 -10.29 -1.56
N SER A 158 20.44 -10.38 -1.75
CA SER A 158 19.61 -11.30 -0.96
C SER A 158 20.20 -12.70 -1.07
N GLU A 159 20.68 -13.26 0.04
CA GLU A 159 21.32 -14.59 0.15
C GLU A 159 20.40 -15.76 -0.25
N THR A 160 19.19 -15.49 -0.76
CA THR A 160 18.15 -16.48 -1.05
C THR A 160 17.82 -16.64 -2.54
N CYS A 161 18.58 -16.01 -3.43
CA CYS A 161 18.39 -16.20 -4.87
C CYS A 161 19.07 -17.50 -5.33
N GLU A 162 18.53 -18.64 -4.91
CA GLU A 162 18.93 -19.95 -5.45
C GLU A 162 18.45 -20.06 -6.90
N VAL A 163 19.39 -19.99 -7.84
CA VAL A 163 19.10 -20.15 -9.27
C VAL A 163 19.39 -21.60 -9.65
N TYR A 164 18.33 -22.36 -9.89
CA TYR A 164 18.42 -23.72 -10.39
C TYR A 164 18.39 -23.71 -11.92
N VAL A 165 19.38 -24.33 -12.54
CA VAL A 165 19.47 -24.47 -14.00
C VAL A 165 19.47 -25.96 -14.34
N TRP A 166 18.62 -26.37 -15.26
CA TRP A 166 18.58 -27.75 -15.77
C TRP A 166 18.48 -27.74 -17.29
N GLY A 167 19.18 -28.66 -17.95
CA GLY A 167 19.26 -28.74 -19.41
C GLY A 167 20.53 -29.46 -19.85
N SER A 168 20.73 -29.58 -21.17
CA SER A 168 21.96 -30.15 -21.73
C SER A 168 23.14 -29.21 -21.47
N ASN A 169 24.18 -29.69 -20.77
CA ASN A 169 25.45 -28.96 -20.57
C ASN A 169 26.42 -29.10 -21.76
N SER A 170 25.94 -29.51 -22.93
CA SER A 170 26.78 -29.74 -24.12
C SER A 170 27.55 -28.52 -24.61
N SER A 171 27.18 -27.32 -24.14
CA SER A 171 27.82 -26.05 -24.50
C SER A 171 28.52 -25.36 -23.32
N HIS A 172 28.77 -26.07 -22.21
CA HIS A 172 29.46 -25.55 -21.01
C HIS A 172 28.83 -24.27 -20.43
N GLN A 173 27.51 -24.11 -20.61
CA GLN A 173 26.76 -22.97 -20.08
C GLN A 173 26.43 -23.15 -18.60
N LEU A 174 26.55 -24.37 -18.07
CA LEU A 174 26.44 -24.65 -16.65
C LEU A 174 27.85 -24.67 -16.06
N VAL A 175 28.07 -23.85 -15.03
CA VAL A 175 29.29 -23.86 -14.21
C VAL A 175 29.24 -25.09 -13.30
N GLU A 176 29.35 -26.27 -13.89
CA GLU A 176 29.73 -27.48 -13.18
C GLU A 176 31.26 -27.54 -13.25
N GLY A 177 31.92 -27.21 -12.13
CA GLY A 177 33.35 -27.46 -12.01
C GLY A 177 33.61 -28.95 -12.25
N THR A 178 34.56 -29.26 -13.13
CA THR A 178 35.02 -30.62 -13.39
C THR A 178 35.44 -31.28 -12.07
N GLN A 179 34.62 -32.20 -11.58
CA GLN A 179 35.02 -33.19 -10.58
C GLN A 179 35.65 -34.35 -11.37
N GLU A 180 36.98 -34.31 -11.49
CA GLU A 180 37.78 -35.54 -11.66
C GLU A 180 38.12 -36.12 -10.28
#